data_AF-A0A9W6W4W1-F1
#
_entry.id   AF-A0A9W6W4W1-F1
#
_cell.length_a   1.000
_cell.length_b   1.000
_cell.length_c   1.000
_cell.angle_alpha   90.00
_cell.angle_beta   90.00
_cell.angle_gamma   90.00
#
_symmetry.space_group_name_H-M   'P 1'
#
loop_
_entity.id
_entity.type
_entity.pdbx_description
1 polymer ?
#
loop_
_entity_poly.entity_id
_entity_poly.type
_entity_poly.pdbx_seq_one_letter_code
_entity_poly.pdbx_strand_id
1 'polypeptide(L)'
;MTANTATIGYDRLISALTEQTGHLARALRDADPATGVPTCPEWTLADLDRHVEGNLNSLALAAGGTPGRGLGEAAARCAAAFAGRHPEDDIEQFGLTWTAREWLRRAVADLVVHRADAATALGTGYDVDDDLAADAVDELLELLARPEMKGARPELAALVGTGETIHLHATDTGGEWLIELTPEGFEWNRAHAKATVAARGRLADLMQVMLRRRPLEAVEVLGEAAVLEGWLSRSAF
;
A
#
# COMPACT_ATOMS: atom_id res chain seq x y z
N MET A 1 -5.40 3.80 -24.72
CA MET A 1 -6.62 3.21 -24.13
C MET A 1 -6.26 2.83 -22.71
N THR A 2 -6.62 3.66 -21.74
CA THR A 2 -6.42 3.35 -20.32
C THR A 2 -7.37 2.21 -19.96
N ALA A 3 -6.82 1.09 -19.47
CA ALA A 3 -7.62 0.02 -18.91
C ALA A 3 -8.42 0.61 -17.74
N ASN A 4 -9.74 0.53 -17.83
CA ASN A 4 -10.67 1.05 -16.84
C ASN A 4 -10.65 0.10 -15.65
N THR A 5 -9.75 0.31 -14.69
CA THR A 5 -9.78 -0.40 -13.41
C THR A 5 -10.96 0.11 -12.60
N ALA A 6 -11.77 -0.78 -12.03
CA ALA A 6 -12.83 -0.38 -11.12
C ALA A 6 -12.19 0.16 -9.83
N THR A 7 -12.02 1.49 -9.75
CA THR A 7 -11.52 2.16 -8.55
C THR A 7 -12.42 1.84 -7.37
N ILE A 8 -11.83 1.49 -6.24
CA ILE A 8 -12.55 1.23 -5.00
C ILE A 8 -13.46 2.43 -4.63
N GLY A 9 -14.68 2.13 -4.21
CA GLY A 9 -15.68 3.15 -3.87
C GLY A 9 -15.22 4.02 -2.70
N TYR A 10 -15.55 5.32 -2.71
CA TYR A 10 -15.15 6.25 -1.64
C TYR A 10 -15.71 5.82 -0.27
N ASP A 11 -16.98 5.42 -0.22
CA ASP A 11 -17.60 4.89 1.01
C ASP A 11 -16.93 3.59 1.50
N ARG A 12 -16.44 2.77 0.56
CA ARG A 12 -15.69 1.55 0.89
C ARG A 12 -14.33 1.90 1.50
N LEU A 13 -13.62 2.89 0.96
CA LEU A 13 -12.37 3.39 1.55
C LEU A 13 -12.58 3.94 2.96
N ILE A 14 -13.66 4.69 3.21
CA ILE A 14 -13.99 5.22 4.55
C ILE A 14 -14.23 4.07 5.53
N SER A 15 -15.00 3.06 5.11
CA SER A 15 -15.30 1.89 5.93
C SER A 15 -14.03 1.08 6.22
N ALA A 16 -13.22 0.85 5.18
CA ALA A 16 -11.95 0.14 5.28
C ALA A 16 -10.99 0.82 6.27
N LEU A 17 -10.86 2.15 6.23
CA LEU A 17 -10.01 2.88 7.19
C LEU A 17 -10.36 2.53 8.64
N THR A 18 -11.64 2.47 8.97
CA THR A 18 -12.10 2.13 10.33
C THR A 18 -11.91 0.64 10.64
N GLU A 19 -12.27 -0.24 9.70
CA GLU A 19 -12.13 -1.70 9.84
C GLU A 19 -10.67 -2.11 10.05
N GLN A 20 -9.79 -1.70 9.13
CA GLN A 20 -8.37 -2.04 9.15
C GLN A 20 -7.70 -1.50 10.42
N THR A 21 -8.02 -0.27 10.84
CA THR A 21 -7.51 0.26 12.11
C THR A 21 -8.02 -0.54 13.31
N GLY A 22 -9.29 -0.97 13.30
CA GLY A 22 -9.86 -1.83 14.34
C GLY A 22 -9.17 -3.19 14.45
N HIS A 23 -8.77 -3.79 13.33
CA HIS A 23 -7.97 -5.01 13.32
C HIS A 23 -6.59 -4.81 13.93
N LEU A 24 -5.88 -3.73 13.54
CA LEU A 24 -4.58 -3.38 14.10
C LEU A 24 -4.68 -3.14 15.62
N ALA A 25 -5.61 -2.29 16.06
CA ALA A 25 -5.80 -1.97 17.47
C ALA A 25 -6.13 -3.21 18.31
N ARG A 26 -6.82 -4.21 17.73
CA ARG A 26 -7.07 -5.50 18.41
C ARG A 26 -5.79 -6.32 18.53
N ALA A 27 -4.98 -6.40 17.48
CA ALA A 27 -3.72 -7.15 17.51
C ALA A 27 -2.73 -6.56 18.53
N LEU A 28 -2.70 -5.24 18.67
CA LEU A 28 -1.77 -4.55 19.57
C LEU A 28 -2.20 -4.54 21.04
N ARG A 29 -3.49 -4.78 21.34
CA ARG A 29 -4.05 -4.61 22.69
C ARG A 29 -3.32 -5.39 23.78
N ASP A 30 -3.00 -6.64 23.51
CA ASP A 30 -2.41 -7.58 24.46
C ASP A 30 -0.95 -7.91 24.10
N ALA A 31 -0.38 -7.22 23.10
CA ALA A 31 1.00 -7.41 22.66
C ALA A 31 1.98 -6.70 23.59
N ASP A 32 3.22 -7.22 23.68
CA ASP A 32 4.31 -6.46 24.31
C ASP A 32 4.67 -5.27 23.39
N PRO A 33 4.46 -4.01 23.84
CA PRO A 33 4.76 -2.82 23.04
C PRO A 33 6.23 -2.71 22.63
N ALA A 34 7.16 -3.38 23.34
CA ALA A 34 8.58 -3.41 23.03
C ALA A 34 8.97 -4.43 21.94
N THR A 35 8.02 -5.23 21.46
CA THR A 35 8.26 -6.19 20.37
C THR A 35 8.74 -5.44 19.12
N GLY A 36 9.90 -5.85 18.58
CA GLY A 36 10.46 -5.25 17.37
C GLY A 36 9.65 -5.61 16.12
N VAL A 37 9.62 -4.69 15.14
CA VAL A 37 8.95 -4.87 13.85
C VAL A 37 9.98 -5.25 12.78
N PRO A 38 10.05 -6.51 12.30
CA PRO A 38 11.14 -6.96 11.43
C PRO A 38 11.25 -6.21 10.09
N THR A 39 10.13 -5.72 9.57
CA THR A 39 10.03 -4.96 8.32
C THR A 39 10.41 -3.48 8.47
N CYS A 40 10.46 -2.99 9.71
CA CYS A 40 10.91 -1.66 10.10
C CYS A 40 11.87 -1.80 11.29
N PRO A 41 13.14 -2.19 11.08
CA PRO A 41 14.03 -2.67 12.16
C PRO A 41 14.27 -1.70 13.32
N GLU A 42 14.06 -0.40 13.10
CA GLU A 42 14.19 0.66 14.11
C GLU A 42 12.91 0.84 14.96
N TRP A 43 11.82 0.14 14.64
CA TRP A 43 10.50 0.31 15.25
C TRP A 43 10.16 -0.83 16.18
N THR A 44 9.49 -0.46 17.28
CA THR A 44 8.71 -1.37 18.12
C THR A 44 7.22 -1.31 17.73
N LEU A 45 6.40 -2.23 18.25
CA LEU A 45 4.93 -2.15 18.09
C LEU A 45 4.34 -0.85 18.67
N ALA A 46 4.96 -0.27 19.70
CA ALA A 46 4.57 1.06 20.19
C ALA A 46 4.87 2.19 19.18
N ASP A 47 5.93 2.06 18.39
CA ASP A 47 6.27 3.03 17.35
C ASP A 47 5.32 2.90 16.16
N LEU A 48 4.97 1.65 15.79
CA LEU A 48 3.96 1.36 14.78
C LEU A 48 2.59 1.94 15.16
N ASP A 49 2.13 1.71 16.40
CA ASP A 49 0.88 2.26 16.95
C ASP A 49 0.85 3.80 16.83
N ARG A 50 1.92 4.45 17.33
CA ARG A 50 2.05 5.90 17.30
C ARG A 50 2.11 6.47 15.88
N HIS A 51 2.79 5.77 14.98
CA HIS A 51 2.89 6.15 13.58
C HIS A 51 1.51 6.17 12.92
N VAL A 52 0.77 5.07 13.05
CA VAL A 52 -0.57 4.96 12.45
C VAL A 52 -1.54 5.96 13.09
N GLU A 53 -1.54 6.11 14.41
CA GLU A 53 -2.36 7.12 15.09
C GLU A 53 -2.01 8.53 14.59
N GLY A 54 -0.71 8.85 14.46
CA GLY A 54 -0.22 10.12 13.98
C GLY A 54 -0.65 10.44 12.54
N ASN A 55 -0.56 9.46 11.64
CA ASN A 55 -1.00 9.60 10.25
C ASN A 55 -2.51 9.87 10.17
N LEU A 56 -3.32 9.07 10.86
CA LEU A 56 -4.79 9.23 10.90
C LEU A 56 -5.19 10.59 11.47
N ASN A 57 -4.57 11.02 12.56
CA ASN A 57 -4.84 12.32 13.16
C ASN A 57 -4.43 13.49 12.25
N SER A 58 -3.30 13.37 11.57
CA SER A 58 -2.83 14.40 10.62
C SER A 58 -3.77 14.52 9.43
N LEU A 59 -4.25 13.40 8.90
CA LEU A 59 -5.23 13.37 7.81
C LEU A 59 -6.61 13.89 8.26
N ALA A 60 -7.06 13.53 9.47
CA ALA A 60 -8.30 14.08 10.03
C ALA A 60 -8.24 15.60 10.09
N LEU A 61 -7.12 16.18 10.55
CA LEU A 61 -6.90 17.62 10.59
C LEU A 61 -6.90 18.24 9.18
N ALA A 62 -6.17 17.65 8.23
CA ALA A 62 -6.10 18.14 6.84
C ALA A 62 -7.49 18.15 6.16
N ALA A 63 -8.33 17.15 6.46
CA ALA A 63 -9.72 17.09 5.98
C ALA A 63 -10.68 18.05 6.73
N GLY A 64 -10.21 18.83 7.70
CA GLY A 64 -11.00 19.79 8.48
C GLY A 64 -11.68 19.22 9.73
N GLY A 65 -11.26 18.03 10.17
CA GLY A 65 -11.71 17.36 11.38
C GLY A 65 -10.88 17.72 12.62
N THR A 66 -10.89 16.80 13.59
CA THR A 66 -10.18 16.93 14.88
C THR A 66 -9.42 15.64 15.18
N PRO A 67 -8.31 15.67 15.93
CA PRO A 67 -7.59 14.46 16.28
C PRO A 67 -8.35 13.65 17.35
N GLY A 68 -8.14 12.35 17.38
CA GLY A 68 -8.57 11.43 18.43
C GLY A 68 -7.39 10.93 19.27
N ARG A 69 -7.68 10.30 20.42
CA ARG A 69 -6.67 9.60 21.23
C ARG A 69 -6.75 8.08 21.04
N GLY A 70 -5.62 7.50 20.69
CA GLY A 70 -5.51 6.09 20.32
C GLY A 70 -6.13 5.79 18.96
N LEU A 71 -5.72 4.66 18.38
CA LEU A 71 -6.11 4.23 17.03
C LEU A 71 -7.61 4.29 16.76
N GLY A 72 -8.43 3.80 17.70
CA GLY A 72 -9.89 3.73 17.51
C GLY A 72 -10.55 5.09 17.35
N GLU A 73 -10.20 6.08 18.19
CA GLU A 73 -10.75 7.42 18.07
C GLU A 73 -10.15 8.15 16.86
N ALA A 74 -8.83 8.03 16.63
CA ALA A 74 -8.16 8.64 15.49
C ALA A 74 -8.78 8.20 14.15
N ALA A 75 -9.05 6.89 13.99
CA ALA A 75 -9.73 6.36 12.82
C ALA A 75 -11.15 6.90 12.67
N ALA A 76 -11.96 6.89 13.74
CA ALA A 76 -13.33 7.38 13.69
C ALA A 76 -13.39 8.87 13.31
N ARG A 77 -12.46 9.69 13.84
CA ARG A 77 -12.37 11.11 13.52
C ARG A 77 -11.93 11.35 12.08
N CYS A 78 -10.94 10.60 11.60
CA CYS A 78 -10.48 10.66 10.21
C CYS A 78 -11.61 10.26 9.26
N ALA A 79 -12.25 9.10 9.49
CA ALA A 79 -13.37 8.63 8.69
C ALA A 79 -14.52 9.66 8.63
N ALA A 80 -14.89 10.25 9.76
CA ALA A 80 -15.94 11.27 9.81
C ALA A 80 -15.57 12.55 9.03
N ALA A 81 -14.29 12.98 9.09
CA ALA A 81 -13.82 14.14 8.34
C ALA A 81 -13.90 13.90 6.83
N PHE A 82 -13.43 12.73 6.35
CA PHE A 82 -13.49 12.37 4.93
C PHE A 82 -14.93 12.09 4.44
N ALA A 83 -15.82 11.56 5.29
CA ALA A 83 -17.23 11.40 4.95
C ALA A 83 -17.96 12.73 4.72
N GLY A 84 -17.45 13.83 5.30
CA GLY A 84 -17.94 15.19 5.06
C GLY A 84 -17.40 15.85 3.79
N ARG A 85 -16.53 15.18 3.03
CA ARG A 85 -15.86 15.70 1.82
C ARG A 85 -16.40 15.04 0.56
N HIS A 86 -16.40 15.79 -0.54
CA HIS A 86 -16.55 15.19 -1.86
C HIS A 86 -15.24 14.47 -2.22
N PRO A 87 -15.27 13.30 -2.89
CA PRO A 87 -14.05 12.54 -3.22
C PRO A 87 -13.03 13.33 -4.04
N GLU A 88 -13.48 14.30 -4.83
CA GLU A 88 -12.65 15.18 -5.66
C GLU A 88 -12.26 16.51 -4.99
N ASP A 89 -12.57 16.69 -3.70
CA ASP A 89 -12.12 17.88 -2.96
C ASP A 89 -10.59 17.84 -2.82
N ASP A 90 -9.91 18.94 -3.15
CA ASP A 90 -8.48 19.10 -2.92
C ASP A 90 -8.17 19.19 -1.41
N ILE A 91 -7.20 18.39 -0.96
CA ILE A 91 -6.65 18.42 0.39
C ILE A 91 -5.14 18.63 0.32
N GLU A 92 -4.67 19.67 1.00
CA GLU A 92 -3.25 19.96 1.16
C GLU A 92 -2.71 19.22 2.37
N GLN A 93 -1.69 18.38 2.16
CA GLN A 93 -1.01 17.68 3.25
C GLN A 93 0.43 17.32 2.84
N PHE A 94 1.37 17.47 3.78
CA PHE A 94 2.80 17.20 3.56
C PHE A 94 3.42 17.96 2.36
N GLY A 95 2.89 19.14 2.02
CA GLY A 95 3.34 19.92 0.86
C GLY A 95 2.86 19.39 -0.49
N LEU A 96 1.91 18.45 -0.49
CA LEU A 96 1.25 17.91 -1.67
C LEU A 96 -0.24 18.28 -1.64
N THR A 97 -0.80 18.50 -2.82
CA THR A 97 -2.25 18.68 -3.01
C THR A 97 -2.77 17.50 -3.79
N TRP A 98 -3.53 16.65 -3.11
CA TRP A 98 -4.22 15.51 -3.73
C TRP A 98 -5.70 15.56 -3.36
N THR A 99 -6.53 14.88 -4.14
CA THR A 99 -7.95 14.74 -3.86
C THR A 99 -8.19 13.98 -2.54
N ALA A 100 -9.35 14.20 -1.93
CA ALA A 100 -9.78 13.46 -0.74
C ALA A 100 -9.75 11.94 -0.97
N ARG A 101 -10.13 11.49 -2.17
CA ARG A 101 -10.03 10.08 -2.56
C ARG A 101 -8.60 9.56 -2.52
N GLU A 102 -7.64 10.29 -3.11
CA GLU A 102 -6.25 9.86 -3.18
C GLU A 102 -5.61 9.77 -1.79
N TRP A 103 -5.85 10.76 -0.92
CA TRP A 103 -5.37 10.72 0.46
C TRP A 103 -5.97 9.56 1.25
N LEU A 104 -7.27 9.33 1.10
CA LEU A 104 -7.95 8.25 1.80
C LEU A 104 -7.47 6.88 1.31
N ARG A 105 -7.25 6.73 0.00
CA ARG A 105 -6.68 5.52 -0.60
C ARG A 105 -5.27 5.25 -0.10
N ARG A 106 -4.41 6.28 -0.05
CA ARG A 106 -3.07 6.19 0.53
C ARG A 106 -3.12 5.77 2.00
N ALA A 107 -4.04 6.32 2.79
CA ALA A 107 -4.21 5.96 4.20
C ALA A 107 -4.64 4.49 4.40
N VAL A 108 -5.54 3.99 3.55
CA VAL A 108 -5.96 2.58 3.58
C VAL A 108 -4.82 1.65 3.17
N ALA A 109 -4.06 1.98 2.12
CA ALA A 109 -2.88 1.22 1.72
C ALA A 109 -1.81 1.16 2.84
N ASP A 110 -1.59 2.28 3.54
CA ASP A 110 -0.72 2.37 4.70
C ASP A 110 -1.18 1.45 5.85
N LEU A 111 -2.48 1.44 6.16
CA LEU A 111 -3.06 0.57 7.18
C LEU A 111 -2.93 -0.92 6.85
N VAL A 112 -3.20 -1.30 5.60
CA VAL A 112 -3.06 -2.67 5.09
C VAL A 112 -1.61 -3.15 5.27
N VAL A 113 -0.64 -2.30 4.92
CA VAL A 113 0.79 -2.54 5.12
C VAL A 113 1.15 -2.71 6.60
N HIS A 114 0.75 -1.76 7.45
CA HIS A 114 1.13 -1.78 8.87
C HIS A 114 0.43 -2.89 9.67
N ARG A 115 -0.73 -3.37 9.19
CA ARG A 115 -1.30 -4.63 9.68
C ARG A 115 -0.42 -5.84 9.34
N ALA A 116 0.18 -5.88 8.15
CA ALA A 116 1.11 -6.96 7.78
C ALA A 116 2.41 -6.89 8.62
N ASP A 117 2.90 -5.67 8.89
CA ASP A 117 4.05 -5.44 9.78
C ASP A 117 3.77 -5.97 11.20
N ALA A 118 2.61 -5.63 11.78
CA ALA A 118 2.19 -6.13 13.09
C ALA A 118 2.00 -7.65 13.10
N ALA A 119 1.37 -8.22 12.07
CA ALA A 119 1.16 -9.66 11.98
C ALA A 119 2.49 -10.42 11.94
N THR A 120 3.47 -9.90 11.19
CA THR A 120 4.83 -10.45 11.10
C THR A 120 5.54 -10.39 12.45
N ALA A 121 5.52 -9.23 13.12
CA ALA A 121 6.13 -9.05 14.44
C ALA A 121 5.54 -9.99 15.50
N LEU A 122 4.23 -10.27 15.41
CA LEU A 122 3.50 -11.13 16.35
C LEU A 122 3.50 -12.61 15.96
N GLY A 123 4.03 -12.98 14.78
CA GLY A 123 3.95 -14.34 14.26
C GLY A 123 2.52 -14.84 14.05
N THR A 124 1.60 -13.94 13.70
CA THR A 124 0.18 -14.25 13.49
C THR A 124 -0.17 -14.27 11.99
N GLY A 125 -1.31 -14.87 11.66
CA GLY A 125 -1.82 -14.84 10.28
C GLY A 125 -2.22 -13.44 9.84
N TYR A 126 -1.97 -13.14 8.57
CA TYR A 126 -2.39 -11.90 7.91
C TYR A 126 -3.43 -12.22 6.84
N ASP A 127 -4.54 -11.49 6.87
CA ASP A 127 -5.61 -11.56 5.89
C ASP A 127 -6.20 -10.17 5.64
N VAL A 128 -6.64 -9.95 4.40
CA VAL A 128 -7.18 -8.68 3.92
C VAL A 128 -8.13 -8.96 2.75
N ASP A 129 -9.18 -8.15 2.64
CA ASP A 129 -10.15 -8.29 1.55
C ASP A 129 -9.49 -8.10 0.18
N ASP A 130 -9.93 -8.89 -0.80
CA ASP A 130 -9.34 -8.92 -2.15
C ASP A 130 -9.36 -7.55 -2.83
N ASP A 131 -10.41 -6.75 -2.59
CA ASP A 131 -10.53 -5.40 -3.14
C ASP A 131 -9.42 -4.48 -2.60
N LEU A 132 -9.14 -4.53 -1.31
CA LEU A 132 -8.08 -3.75 -0.65
C LEU A 132 -6.69 -4.22 -1.05
N ALA A 133 -6.46 -5.53 -1.17
CA ALA A 133 -5.16 -6.04 -1.59
C ALA A 133 -4.85 -5.69 -3.05
N ALA A 134 -5.83 -5.81 -3.94
CA ALA A 134 -5.67 -5.42 -5.33
C ALA A 134 -5.48 -3.90 -5.47
N ASP A 135 -6.24 -3.10 -4.71
CA ASP A 135 -6.11 -1.64 -4.72
C ASP A 135 -4.77 -1.17 -4.14
N ALA A 136 -4.22 -1.85 -3.13
CA ALA A 136 -2.89 -1.53 -2.60
C ALA A 136 -1.76 -1.76 -3.62
N VAL A 137 -1.90 -2.75 -4.52
CA VAL A 137 -0.95 -2.93 -5.64
C VAL A 137 -1.13 -1.85 -6.70
N ASP A 138 -2.37 -1.49 -7.05
CA ASP A 138 -2.62 -0.38 -7.97
C ASP A 138 -2.08 0.95 -7.40
N GLU A 139 -2.39 1.25 -6.14
CA GLU A 139 -1.98 2.49 -5.47
C GLU A 139 -0.46 2.60 -5.42
N LEU A 140 0.24 1.49 -5.11
CA LEU A 140 1.69 1.42 -5.17
C LEU A 140 2.22 1.79 -6.57
N LEU A 141 1.69 1.17 -7.63
CA LEU A 141 2.16 1.41 -8.99
C LEU A 141 1.85 2.84 -9.46
N GLU A 142 0.69 3.38 -9.11
CA GLU A 142 0.33 4.78 -9.36
C GLU A 142 1.24 5.74 -8.60
N LEU A 143 1.46 5.51 -7.31
CA LEU A 143 2.31 6.33 -6.45
C LEU A 143 3.75 6.36 -6.97
N LEU A 144 4.31 5.22 -7.36
CA LEU A 144 5.65 5.13 -7.95
C LEU A 144 5.75 5.82 -9.32
N ALA A 145 4.65 5.93 -10.06
CA ALA A 145 4.60 6.61 -11.35
C ALA A 145 4.52 8.15 -11.22
N ARG A 146 4.08 8.68 -10.07
CA ARG A 146 3.90 10.12 -9.84
C ARG A 146 5.22 10.91 -9.96
N PRO A 147 5.27 12.00 -10.75
CA PRO A 147 6.46 12.84 -10.87
C PRO A 147 6.99 13.38 -9.54
N GLU A 148 6.10 13.75 -8.62
CA GLU A 148 6.42 14.27 -7.30
C GLU A 148 7.20 13.24 -6.47
N MET A 149 6.81 11.96 -6.57
CA MET A 149 7.49 10.87 -5.87
C MET A 149 8.86 10.58 -6.47
N LYS A 150 8.98 10.59 -7.80
CA LYS A 150 10.27 10.45 -8.49
C LYS A 150 11.24 11.57 -8.16
N GLY A 151 10.74 12.80 -7.99
CA GLY A 151 11.55 13.96 -7.58
C GLY A 151 12.04 13.87 -6.13
N ALA A 152 11.22 13.33 -5.22
CA ALA A 152 11.56 13.19 -3.80
C ALA A 152 12.48 11.98 -3.51
N ARG A 153 12.47 10.95 -4.36
CA ARG A 153 13.19 9.68 -4.16
C ARG A 153 14.00 9.32 -5.42
N PRO A 154 15.29 9.70 -5.49
CA PRO A 154 16.13 9.46 -6.67
C PRO A 154 16.22 7.99 -7.11
N GLU A 155 16.08 7.04 -6.18
CA GLU A 155 16.09 5.60 -6.47
C GLU A 155 14.90 5.18 -7.35
N LEU A 156 13.76 5.88 -7.27
CA LEU A 156 12.61 5.63 -8.13
C LEU A 156 12.88 6.02 -9.58
N ALA A 157 13.74 7.01 -9.81
CA ALA A 157 14.20 7.34 -11.16
C ALA A 157 15.05 6.23 -11.78
N ALA A 158 15.54 5.28 -10.97
CA ALA A 158 16.24 4.09 -11.45
C ALA A 158 15.29 2.92 -11.74
N LEU A 159 13.96 3.05 -11.60
CA LEU A 159 12.99 2.08 -12.13
C LEU A 159 12.89 2.23 -13.65
N VAL A 160 13.97 1.88 -14.35
CA VAL A 160 14.16 1.96 -15.80
C VAL A 160 14.69 0.64 -16.34
N GLY A 161 14.49 0.39 -17.63
CA GLY A 161 14.94 -0.81 -18.32
C GLY A 161 15.05 -0.62 -19.83
N THR A 162 15.17 -1.73 -20.54
CA THR A 162 15.29 -1.80 -22.01
C THR A 162 14.08 -2.49 -22.67
N GLY A 163 12.99 -2.65 -21.93
CA GLY A 163 11.76 -3.36 -22.35
C GLY A 163 11.50 -4.64 -21.55
N GLU A 164 12.18 -4.87 -20.43
CA GLU A 164 11.89 -6.00 -19.55
C GLU A 164 10.50 -5.85 -18.93
N THR A 165 9.78 -6.95 -18.81
CA THR A 165 8.41 -6.97 -18.30
C THR A 165 8.27 -7.83 -17.05
N ILE A 166 7.45 -7.37 -16.11
CA ILE A 166 7.09 -8.08 -14.87
C ILE A 166 5.58 -8.32 -14.90
N HIS A 167 5.16 -9.58 -14.86
CA HIS A 167 3.75 -9.97 -14.73
C HIS A 167 3.45 -10.41 -13.29
N LEU A 168 2.47 -9.77 -12.66
CA LEU A 168 1.93 -10.18 -11.36
C LEU A 168 0.59 -10.87 -11.61
N HIS A 169 0.42 -12.09 -11.11
CA HIS A 169 -0.77 -12.91 -11.36
C HIS A 169 -1.26 -13.55 -10.06
N ALA A 170 -2.36 -13.01 -9.52
CA ALA A 170 -3.06 -13.58 -8.38
C ALA A 170 -3.80 -14.87 -8.78
N THR A 171 -3.52 -15.96 -8.07
CA THR A 171 -4.00 -17.32 -8.41
C THR A 171 -5.33 -17.68 -7.77
N ASP A 172 -5.74 -16.94 -6.75
CA ASP A 172 -6.97 -17.09 -5.98
C ASP A 172 -8.04 -16.06 -6.35
N THR A 173 -7.66 -15.00 -7.06
CA THR A 173 -8.54 -13.96 -7.57
C THR A 173 -8.30 -13.75 -9.07
N GLY A 174 -8.94 -12.74 -9.68
CA GLY A 174 -8.68 -12.35 -11.07
C GLY A 174 -7.64 -11.23 -11.22
N GLY A 175 -6.87 -10.92 -10.18
CA GLY A 175 -5.96 -9.78 -10.16
C GLY A 175 -4.69 -10.01 -11.01
N GLU A 176 -4.52 -9.21 -12.07
CA GLU A 176 -3.35 -9.28 -12.95
C GLU A 176 -2.79 -7.89 -13.29
N TRP A 177 -1.47 -7.78 -13.34
CA TRP A 177 -0.73 -6.55 -13.66
C TRP A 177 0.45 -6.86 -14.56
N LEU A 178 0.63 -6.05 -15.60
CA LEU A 178 1.83 -6.07 -16.42
C LEU A 178 2.56 -4.74 -16.23
N ILE A 179 3.82 -4.81 -15.82
CA ILE A 179 4.74 -3.68 -15.69
C ILE A 179 5.80 -3.84 -16.77
N GLU A 180 6.08 -2.76 -17.51
CA GLU A 180 7.13 -2.69 -18.53
C GLU A 180 8.15 -1.64 -18.12
N LEU A 181 9.43 -2.04 -18.02
CA LEU A 181 10.53 -1.14 -17.72
C LEU A 181 11.04 -0.50 -19.01
N THR A 182 10.98 0.83 -19.08
CA THR A 182 11.40 1.63 -20.24
C THR A 182 12.66 2.44 -19.92
N PRO A 183 13.36 3.00 -20.92
CA PRO A 183 14.50 3.89 -20.65
C PRO A 183 14.11 5.15 -19.86
N GLU A 184 12.86 5.57 -19.92
CA GLU A 184 12.33 6.78 -19.26
C GLU A 184 11.63 6.50 -17.92
N GLY A 185 11.42 5.23 -17.57
CA GLY A 185 10.79 4.83 -16.31
C GLY A 185 10.14 3.46 -16.43
N PHE A 186 8.87 3.38 -16.06
CA PHE A 186 8.06 2.20 -16.29
C PHE A 186 6.64 2.60 -16.69
N GLU A 187 5.99 1.72 -17.42
CA GLU A 187 4.57 1.76 -17.71
C GLU A 187 3.89 0.54 -17.10
N TRP A 188 2.60 0.62 -16.80
CA TRP A 188 1.87 -0.53 -16.30
C TRP A 188 0.41 -0.50 -16.71
N ASN A 189 -0.21 -1.67 -16.72
CA ASN A 189 -1.65 -1.83 -16.90
C ASN A 189 -2.15 -3.13 -16.25
N ARG A 190 -3.47 -3.28 -16.18
CA ARG A 190 -4.13 -4.54 -15.81
C ARG A 190 -4.21 -5.44 -17.03
N ALA A 191 -3.28 -6.38 -17.18
CA ALA A 191 -3.28 -7.33 -18.29
C ALA A 191 -2.66 -8.67 -17.94
N HIS A 192 -3.21 -9.72 -18.56
CA HIS A 192 -2.62 -11.04 -18.65
C HIS A 192 -1.64 -11.11 -19.81
N ALA A 193 -0.35 -11.29 -19.55
CA ALA A 193 0.63 -11.48 -20.62
C ALA A 193 1.79 -12.38 -20.19
N LYS A 194 2.45 -12.98 -21.18
CA LYS A 194 3.81 -13.48 -20.97
C LYS A 194 4.73 -12.29 -20.75
N ALA A 195 5.66 -12.43 -19.82
CA ALA A 195 6.60 -11.39 -19.44
C ALA A 195 8.01 -11.97 -19.27
N THR A 196 9.01 -11.10 -19.18
CA THR A 196 10.40 -11.46 -18.87
C THR A 196 10.49 -12.23 -17.54
N VAL A 197 9.68 -11.81 -16.57
CA VAL A 197 9.46 -12.52 -15.30
C VAL A 197 7.98 -12.48 -14.91
N ALA A 198 7.48 -13.56 -14.33
CA ALA A 198 6.15 -13.63 -13.73
C ALA A 198 6.23 -14.04 -12.26
N ALA A 199 5.54 -13.30 -11.39
CA ALA A 199 5.29 -13.66 -9.99
C ALA A 199 3.84 -14.09 -9.83
N ARG A 200 3.64 -15.29 -9.26
CA ARG A 200 2.34 -15.95 -9.13
C ARG A 200 2.13 -16.41 -7.70
N GLY A 201 0.97 -16.11 -7.14
CA GLY A 201 0.66 -16.50 -5.76
C GLY A 201 -0.72 -16.04 -5.35
N ARG A 202 -1.06 -16.17 -4.07
CA ARG A 202 -2.26 -15.53 -3.56
C ARG A 202 -2.15 -14.02 -3.67
N LEU A 203 -3.25 -13.33 -3.89
CA LEU A 203 -3.26 -11.86 -4.02
C LEU A 203 -2.59 -11.16 -2.82
N ALA A 204 -2.95 -11.57 -1.59
CA ALA A 204 -2.38 -11.01 -0.38
C ALA A 204 -0.85 -11.25 -0.26
N ASP A 205 -0.35 -12.34 -0.83
CA ASP A 205 1.08 -12.67 -0.81
C ASP A 205 1.85 -11.87 -1.87
N LEU A 206 1.30 -11.72 -3.07
CA LEU A 206 1.84 -10.84 -4.11
C LEU A 206 1.89 -9.39 -3.64
N MET A 207 0.81 -8.89 -3.05
CA MET A 207 0.74 -7.55 -2.47
C MET A 207 1.82 -7.35 -1.41
N GLN A 208 1.99 -8.30 -0.47
CA GLN A 208 3.05 -8.22 0.54
C GLN A 208 4.46 -8.28 -0.06
N VAL A 209 4.69 -9.09 -1.10
CA VAL A 209 5.99 -9.13 -1.80
C VAL A 209 6.29 -7.81 -2.48
N MET A 210 5.34 -7.25 -3.24
CA MET A 210 5.50 -5.97 -3.94
C MET A 210 5.73 -4.81 -2.97
N LEU A 211 5.08 -4.85 -1.81
CA LEU A 211 5.30 -3.92 -0.71
C LEU A 211 6.48 -4.32 0.17
N ARG A 212 7.24 -5.38 -0.13
CA ARG A 212 8.46 -5.80 0.60
C ARG A 212 8.23 -6.23 2.07
N ARG A 213 7.06 -6.75 2.39
CA ARG A 213 6.69 -7.29 3.72
C ARG A 213 6.90 -8.80 3.79
N ARG A 214 7.00 -9.46 2.64
CA ARG A 214 7.39 -10.87 2.52
C ARG A 214 8.51 -11.02 1.50
N PRO A 215 9.39 -12.03 1.67
CA PRO A 215 10.46 -12.27 0.72
C PRO A 215 9.91 -12.96 -0.53
N LEU A 216 10.70 -12.98 -1.61
CA LEU A 216 10.23 -13.40 -2.93
C LEU A 216 9.80 -14.88 -2.97
N GLU A 217 10.35 -15.71 -2.08
CA GLU A 217 10.01 -17.14 -1.93
C GLU A 217 8.57 -17.37 -1.43
N ALA A 218 7.86 -16.30 -1.01
CA ALA A 218 6.44 -16.37 -0.70
C ALA A 218 5.54 -16.60 -1.92
N VAL A 219 6.07 -16.41 -3.13
CA VAL A 219 5.34 -16.56 -4.40
C VAL A 219 6.15 -17.40 -5.39
N GLU A 220 5.48 -18.03 -6.35
CA GLU A 220 6.12 -18.71 -7.48
C GLU A 220 6.70 -17.66 -8.44
N VAL A 221 7.99 -17.76 -8.77
CA VAL A 221 8.65 -16.89 -9.75
C VAL A 221 9.09 -17.70 -10.96
N LEU A 222 8.70 -17.25 -12.14
CA LEU A 222 8.99 -17.89 -13.42
C LEU A 222 9.72 -16.90 -14.34
N GLY A 223 10.80 -17.32 -14.98
CA GLY A 223 11.59 -16.47 -15.88
C GLY A 223 12.80 -15.84 -15.17
N GLU A 224 13.13 -14.60 -15.56
CA GLU A 224 14.35 -13.93 -15.09
C GLU A 224 14.12 -13.19 -13.76
N ALA A 225 14.24 -13.92 -12.63
CA ALA A 225 13.99 -13.39 -11.28
C ALA A 225 14.74 -12.08 -10.96
N ALA A 226 15.95 -11.91 -11.53
CA ALA A 226 16.77 -10.71 -11.35
C ALA A 226 16.05 -9.40 -11.76
N VAL A 227 15.11 -9.46 -12.72
CA VAL A 227 14.31 -8.29 -13.12
C VAL A 227 13.39 -7.85 -11.98
N LEU A 228 12.70 -8.80 -11.33
CA LEU A 228 11.81 -8.52 -10.21
C LEU A 228 12.59 -8.15 -8.93
N GLU A 229 13.72 -8.79 -8.66
CA GLU A 229 14.63 -8.40 -7.57
C GLU A 229 15.14 -6.96 -7.77
N GLY A 230 15.50 -6.60 -9.00
CA GLY A 230 15.88 -5.25 -9.38
C GLY A 230 14.79 -4.22 -9.08
N TRP A 231 13.54 -4.52 -9.46
CA TRP A 231 12.38 -3.71 -9.10
C TRP A 231 12.26 -3.52 -7.58
N LEU A 232 12.19 -4.63 -6.83
CA LEU A 232 11.97 -4.61 -5.37
C LEU A 232 13.08 -3.88 -4.61
N SER A 233 14.31 -3.87 -5.13
CA SER A 233 15.44 -3.14 -4.53
C SER A 233 15.31 -1.62 -4.67
N ARG A 234 14.60 -1.14 -5.71
CA ARG A 234 14.49 0.28 -6.07
C ARG A 234 13.14 0.88 -5.69
N SER A 235 12.10 0.07 -5.53
CA SER A 235 10.73 0.50 -5.19
C SER A 235 10.47 0.60 -3.67
N ALA A 236 11.51 0.73 -2.86
CA ALA A 236 11.40 0.82 -1.40
C ALA A 236 10.73 2.13 -0.98
N PHE A 237 9.91 2.08 0.09
CA PHE A 237 9.39 3.25 0.82
C PHE A 237 10.06 3.34 2.19
#